data_AF-A0A661KU00-F1
#
_entry.id   AF-A0A661KU00-F1
#
_cell.length_a   1.000
_cell.length_b   1.000
_cell.length_c   1.000
_cell.angle_alpha   90.00
_cell.angle_beta   90.00
_cell.angle_gamma   90.00
#
_symmetry.space_group_name_H-M   'P 1'
#
loop_
_entity.id
_entity.type
_entity.pdbx_description
1 polymer ?
#
loop_
_entity_poly.entity_id
_entity_poly.type
_entity_poly.pdbx_seq_one_letter_code
_entity_poly.pdbx_strand_id
1 'polypeptide(L)' 'YIWWNLSSNTGAKYDHMIWDFNIKKRFQWKKKKAYVFLSVHNLFNGSQYTFIDRKNPRRWVEMGFRIDF' A
#
# COMPACT_ATOMS: atom_id res chain seq x y z
N TYR A 1 2.82 -15.88 -11.46
CA TYR A 1 3.21 -17.30 -11.33
C TYR A 1 2.85 -17.75 -9.92
N ILE A 2 1.91 -18.68 -9.77
CA ILE A 2 1.54 -19.27 -8.46
C ILE A 2 2.32 -20.58 -8.34
N TRP A 3 3.16 -20.70 -7.33
CA TRP A 3 4.01 -21.87 -7.13
C TRP A 3 3.24 -22.96 -6.36
N TRP A 4 2.48 -23.78 -7.09
CA TRP A 4 1.65 -24.86 -6.53
C TRP A 4 2.46 -26.02 -5.90
N ASN A 5 3.77 -26.09 -6.15
CA ASN A 5 4.64 -27.20 -5.73
C ASN A 5 5.56 -26.86 -4.53
N LEU A 6 5.37 -25.72 -3.86
CA LEU A 6 6.12 -25.45 -2.63
C LEU A 6 5.62 -26.33 -1.48
N SER A 7 6.54 -26.80 -0.62
CA SER A 7 6.19 -27.59 0.56
C SER A 7 5.20 -26.82 1.45
N SER A 8 4.27 -27.55 2.08
CA SER A 8 3.24 -27.00 2.97
C SER A 8 3.81 -26.13 4.11
N ASN A 9 5.10 -26.31 4.42
CA ASN A 9 5.84 -25.57 5.43
C ASN A 9 6.06 -24.08 5.08
N THR A 10 5.79 -23.67 3.84
CA THR A 10 6.01 -22.29 3.40
C THR A 10 4.80 -21.38 3.66
N GLY A 11 3.62 -21.96 3.86
CA GLY A 11 2.40 -21.24 4.25
C GLY A 11 1.97 -20.17 3.25
N ALA A 12 2.38 -20.30 1.99
CA ALA A 12 2.15 -19.32 0.94
C ALA A 12 0.67 -18.99 0.80
N LYS A 13 0.35 -17.69 0.78
CA LYS A 13 -1.02 -17.21 0.54
C LYS A 13 -0.99 -16.21 -0.60
N TYR A 14 -1.80 -16.50 -1.60
CA TYR A 14 -2.03 -15.65 -2.77
C TYR A 14 -3.53 -15.35 -2.81
N ASP A 15 -3.94 -14.28 -2.12
CA ASP A 15 -5.30 -13.77 -2.14
C ASP A 15 -5.46 -12.74 -3.25
N HIS A 16 -6.72 -12.41 -3.55
CA HIS A 16 -7.14 -11.47 -4.58
C HIS A 16 -6.40 -10.14 -4.47
N MET A 17 -5.38 -9.96 -5.32
CA MET A 17 -4.66 -8.73 -5.72
C MET A 17 -4.50 -7.60 -4.67
N ILE A 18 -3.26 -7.15 -4.44
CA ILE A 18 -3.00 -5.96 -3.61
C ILE A 18 -3.37 -4.70 -4.39
N TRP A 19 -4.22 -3.85 -3.80
CA TRP A 19 -4.62 -2.56 -4.36
C TRP A 19 -4.24 -1.43 -3.41
N ASP A 20 -3.61 -0.39 -3.95
CA ASP A 20 -3.30 0.83 -3.23
C ASP A 20 -4.06 2.01 -3.86
N PHE A 21 -4.64 2.86 -3.02
CA PHE A 21 -5.38 4.06 -3.43
C PHE A 21 -4.60 5.30 -2.99
N ASN A 22 -4.34 6.22 -3.91
CA ASN A 22 -3.55 7.42 -3.65
C ASN A 22 -4.30 8.67 -4.11
N ILE A 23 -4.49 9.63 -3.21
CA ILE A 23 -5.08 10.93 -3.52
C ILE A 23 -4.16 12.06 -3.06
N LYS A 24 -4.04 13.10 -3.88
CA LYS A 24 -3.25 14.28 -3.59
C LYS A 24 -4.03 15.54 -3.91
N LYS A 25 -4.09 16.47 -2.96
CA LYS A 25 -4.71 17.78 -3.13
C LYS A 25 -3.65 18.87 -3.09
N ARG A 26 -3.69 19.77 -4.07
CA ARG A 26 -2.88 21.00 -4.09
C ARG A 26 -3.72 22.18 -3.59
N PHE A 27 -3.14 22.96 -2.69
CA PHE A 27 -3.60 24.26 -2.24
C PHE A 27 -2.61 25.32 -2.73
N GLN A 28 -3.13 26.44 -3.21
CA GLN A 28 -2.31 27.54 -3.70
C GLN A 28 -2.84 28.84 -3.11
N TRP A 29 -1.97 29.58 -2.41
CA TRP A 29 -2.27 30.88 -1.84
C TRP A 29 -1.18 31.87 -2.21
N LYS A 30 -1.52 32.85 -3.06
CA LYS A 30 -0.55 33.81 -3.61
C LYS A 30 0.65 33.08 -4.24
N LYS A 31 1.85 33.26 -3.68
CA LYS A 31 3.10 32.61 -4.10
C LYS A 31 3.39 31.29 -3.38
N LYS A 32 2.64 30.94 -2.34
CA LYS A 32 2.83 29.71 -1.55
C LYS A 32 2.04 28.55 -2.14
N LYS A 33 2.63 27.36 -2.11
CA LYS A 33 1.98 26.11 -2.50
C LYS A 33 2.00 25.15 -1.32
N ALA A 34 0.89 24.49 -1.09
CA ALA A 34 0.80 23.38 -0.14
C ALA A 34 0.21 22.17 -0.84
N TYR A 35 0.67 20.99 -0.45
CA TYR A 35 0.19 19.72 -0.93
C TYR A 35 -0.17 18.88 0.26
N VAL A 36 -1.34 18.25 0.20
CA VAL A 36 -1.74 17.21 1.14
C VAL A 36 -1.90 15.93 0.34
N PHE A 37 -1.40 14.82 0.85
CA PHE A 37 -1.61 13.51 0.26
C PHE A 37 -2.13 12.52 1.29
N LEU A 38 -2.90 11.57 0.80
CA LEU A 38 -3.43 10.44 1.55
C LEU A 38 -3.29 9.20 0.66
N SER A 39 -2.72 8.15 1.23
CA SER A 39 -2.55 6.87 0.58
C SER A 39 -3.15 5.78 1.48
N VAL A 40 -4.01 4.96 0.91
CA VAL A 40 -4.56 3.77 1.56
C VAL A 40 -3.92 2.57 0.89
N HIS A 41 -3.06 1.91 1.62
CA HIS A 41 -2.32 0.74 1.16
C HIS A 41 -3.11 -0.53 1.47
N ASN A 42 -3.10 -1.48 0.56
CA ASN A 42 -3.79 -2.76 0.67
C ASN A 42 -5.30 -2.61 1.00
N LEU A 43 -6.02 -1.88 0.15
CA LEU A 43 -7.42 -1.45 0.32
C LEU A 43 -8.37 -2.62 0.67
N PHE A 44 -8.18 -3.77 0.02
CA PHE A 44 -8.98 -4.99 0.23
C PHE A 44 -8.36 -5.99 1.22
N ASN A 45 -7.26 -5.61 1.88
CA ASN A 45 -6.53 -6.46 2.83
C ASN A 45 -6.07 -7.81 2.24
N GLY A 46 -5.70 -7.78 0.95
CA GLY A 46 -5.13 -8.91 0.22
C GLY A 46 -3.80 -9.36 0.83
N SER A 47 -3.56 -10.66 0.78
CA SER A 47 -2.33 -11.28 1.27
C SER A 47 -1.59 -11.91 0.11
N GLN A 48 -0.36 -11.45 -0.14
CA GLN A 48 0.48 -12.02 -1.17
C GLN A 48 1.87 -12.26 -0.61
N TYR A 49 2.17 -13.51 -0.28
CA TYR A 49 3.48 -13.90 0.23
C TYR A 49 3.76 -15.38 -0.04
N THR A 50 5.01 -15.70 -0.34
CA THR A 50 5.47 -17.09 -0.54
C THR A 50 5.90 -17.72 0.78
N PHE A 51 6.44 -16.93 1.72
CA PHE A 51 6.95 -17.40 3.00
C PHE A 51 6.24 -16.68 4.15
N ILE A 52 5.87 -17.43 5.19
CA ILE A 52 5.10 -16.92 6.34
C ILE A 52 5.79 -15.78 7.10
N ASP A 53 7.13 -15.73 7.07
CA ASP A 53 7.95 -14.70 7.71
C ASP A 53 8.08 -13.43 6.85
N ARG A 54 7.67 -13.50 5.57
CA ARG A 54 7.72 -12.38 4.61
C ARG A 54 6.31 -11.96 4.19
N LYS A 55 5.42 -11.85 5.18
CA LYS A 55 4.05 -11.38 4.96
C LYS A 55 4.05 -9.92 4.51
N ASN A 56 3.24 -9.63 3.50
CA ASN A 56 2.96 -8.26 3.14
C ASN A 56 2.25 -7.54 4.30
N PRO A 57 2.45 -6.22 4.45
CA PRO A 57 1.67 -5.43 5.40
C PRO A 57 0.17 -5.56 5.13
N ARG A 58 -0.62 -5.63 6.20
CA ARG A 58 -2.09 -5.53 6.15
C ARG A 58 -2.50 -4.12 5.73
N ARG A 59 -3.79 -3.88 5.54
CA ARG A 59 -4.32 -2.54 5.22
C ARG A 59 -3.77 -1.47 6.19
N TRP A 60 -3.14 -0.44 5.64
CA TRP A 60 -2.62 0.68 6.42
C TRP A 60 -2.79 2.00 5.65
N VAL A 61 -2.75 3.12 6.39
CA VAL A 61 -3.01 4.45 5.83
C VAL A 61 -1.78 5.32 6.06
N GLU A 62 -1.40 6.06 5.04
CA GLU A 62 -0.34 7.06 5.05
C GLU A 62 -0.95 8.42 4.73
N MET A 63 -0.59 9.45 5.49
CA MET A 63 -0.96 10.82 5.16
C MET A 63 0.21 11.75 5.40
N GLY A 64 0.28 12.82 4.62
CA GLY A 64 1.30 13.83 4.81
C GLY A 64 0.97 15.14 4.12
N PHE A 65 1.72 16.17 4.49
CA PHE A 65 1.62 17.48 3.88
C PHE A 65 3.01 18.01 3.53
N ARG A 66 3.07 18.83 2.49
CA ARG A 66 4.28 19.52 2.03
C ARG A 66 3.93 20.97 1.78
N ILE A 67 4.76 21.89 2.29
CA ILE A 67 4.63 23.33 2.08
C ILE A 67 5.89 23.78 1.35
N ASP A 68 5.70 24.44 0.20
CA ASP A 68 6.78 25.09 -0.53
C ASP A 68 6.72 26.61 -0.24
N PHE A 69 7.85 27.18 0.19
CA PHE A 69 8.02 28.59 0.54
C PHE A 69 8.70 29.39 -0.57
#